data_AF-A0A853J4V9-F1
#
_entry.id   AF-A0A853J4V9-F1
#
_cell.length_a   1.000
_cell.length_b   1.000
_cell.length_c   1.000
_cell.angle_alpha   90.00
_cell.angle_beta   90.00
_cell.angle_gamma   90.00
#
_symmetry.space_group_name_H-M   'P 1'
#
loop_
_entity.id
_entity.type
_entity.pdbx_description
1 polymer ?
#
loop_
_entity_poly.entity_id
_entity_poly.type
_entity_poly.pdbx_seq_one_letter_code
_entity_poly.pdbx_strand_id
1 'polypeptide(L)'
;MTHCFQSGQVNELTARLIGMAFTSANVFETDLPQPLTLNPWQLTPMLDFPLKNKQAVVIENNGVFALLHQEHPDWPLILQSGNDFNDVYVRLIQRLEERGMRYAYLGDIDSAGIRMADRFASLLKQTPAEAVAALQTPRDVRLWLAELGKRNSARTRALQVTSPVFQAEMVSVTMFGKFVEQEQLMPIYTQRIADWLKQED
;
A
#
# COMPACT_ATOMS: atom_id res chain seq x y z
N MET A 1 18.27 13.33 40.00
CA MET A 1 18.57 12.33 38.96
C MET A 1 18.23 10.97 39.52
N THR A 2 17.00 10.49 39.30
CA THR A 2 16.60 9.19 39.84
C THR A 2 15.46 8.59 39.04
N HIS A 3 15.81 7.92 37.94
CA HIS A 3 15.07 6.78 37.41
C HIS A 3 16.10 5.84 36.78
N CYS A 4 16.93 5.22 37.62
CA CYS A 4 17.73 4.07 37.23
C CYS A 4 16.77 2.89 37.08
N PHE A 5 16.77 2.26 35.91
CA PHE A 5 16.06 1.01 35.65
C PHE A 5 16.47 -0.03 36.69
N GLN A 6 15.49 -0.69 37.33
CA GLN A 6 15.76 -1.78 38.27
C GLN A 6 16.47 -2.92 37.53
N SER A 7 17.63 -3.32 38.05
CA SER A 7 18.40 -4.45 37.51
C SER A 7 17.60 -5.75 37.65
N GLY A 8 17.33 -6.42 36.53
CA GLY A 8 16.73 -7.77 36.51
C GLY A 8 15.36 -7.87 35.84
N GLN A 9 14.70 -6.76 35.54
CA GLN A 9 13.56 -6.73 34.62
C GLN A 9 13.96 -5.97 33.36
N VAL A 10 14.60 -6.70 32.43
CA VAL A 10 14.42 -6.34 31.03
C VAL A 10 12.98 -6.72 30.74
N ASN A 11 12.06 -5.74 30.81
CA ASN A 11 10.85 -5.85 30.00
C ASN A 11 11.38 -5.95 28.58
N GLU A 12 11.54 -7.17 28.07
CA GLU A 12 11.76 -7.36 26.66
C GLU A 12 10.58 -6.64 26.01
N LEU A 13 10.84 -5.44 25.48
CA LEU A 13 10.07 -4.87 24.39
C LEU A 13 10.17 -5.94 23.33
N THR A 14 9.22 -6.88 23.39
CA THR A 14 9.19 -8.05 22.52
C THR A 14 9.46 -7.55 21.10
N ALA A 15 10.25 -8.30 20.34
CA ALA A 15 10.77 -7.99 19.01
C ALA A 15 9.72 -7.62 17.92
N ARG A 16 8.50 -7.30 18.33
CA ARG A 16 7.36 -6.73 17.62
C ARG A 16 7.54 -5.29 17.13
N LEU A 17 8.68 -4.65 17.38
CA LEU A 17 8.99 -3.31 16.85
C LEU A 17 9.18 -3.32 15.33
N ILE A 18 9.76 -4.39 14.81
CA ILE A 18 10.14 -4.50 13.40
C ILE A 18 8.99 -5.17 12.65
N GLY A 19 8.41 -4.47 11.67
CA GLY A 19 7.30 -4.96 10.83
C GLY A 19 5.89 -4.57 11.28
N MET A 20 5.74 -3.91 12.44
CA MET A 20 4.44 -3.41 12.93
C MET A 20 4.19 -1.93 12.63
N ALA A 21 5.16 -1.25 12.03
CA ALA A 21 5.06 0.17 11.78
C ALA A 21 4.22 0.49 10.54
N PHE A 22 3.49 1.61 10.59
CA PHE A 22 2.84 2.21 9.43
C PHE A 22 3.74 3.30 8.87
N THR A 23 4.16 3.18 7.63
CA THR A 23 5.03 4.17 6.97
C THR A 23 4.24 4.90 5.89
N SER A 24 4.29 6.22 5.90
CA SER A 24 3.62 7.06 4.91
C SER A 24 4.38 8.35 4.62
N ALA A 25 4.11 8.96 3.49
CA ALA A 25 4.56 10.31 3.15
C ALA A 25 3.33 11.18 2.87
N ASN A 26 3.33 12.41 3.35
CA ASN A 26 2.33 13.44 3.04
C ASN A 26 0.86 13.08 3.30
N VAL A 27 0.57 12.10 4.16
CA VAL A 27 -0.81 11.80 4.54
C VAL A 27 -1.32 12.79 5.60
N PHE A 28 -0.48 13.11 6.57
CA PHE A 28 -0.81 13.95 7.72
C PHE A 28 -0.29 15.39 7.53
N GLU A 29 -1.03 16.37 8.05
CA GLU A 29 -0.65 17.78 8.03
C GLU A 29 0.32 18.06 9.19
N THR A 30 1.62 17.83 8.95
CA THR A 30 2.67 17.95 9.95
C THR A 30 3.94 18.58 9.36
N ASP A 31 4.74 19.18 10.22
CA ASP A 31 6.08 19.71 9.94
C ASP A 31 7.20 18.67 10.15
N LEU A 32 6.85 17.44 10.56
CA LEU A 32 7.81 16.36 10.73
C LEU A 32 8.45 15.93 9.40
N PRO A 33 9.75 15.53 9.41
CA PRO A 33 10.40 14.96 8.24
C PRO A 33 9.63 13.76 7.68
N GLN A 34 9.53 13.71 6.34
CA GLN A 34 8.87 12.63 5.61
C GLN A 34 9.91 11.67 5.00
N PRO A 35 9.63 10.35 4.91
CA PRO A 35 8.40 9.69 5.32
C PRO A 35 8.28 9.53 6.83
N LEU A 36 7.05 9.53 7.32
CA LEU A 36 6.70 9.33 8.71
C LEU A 36 6.42 7.84 8.96
N THR A 37 7.11 7.29 9.97
CA THR A 37 6.94 5.90 10.43
C THR A 37 6.30 5.90 11.81
N LEU A 38 5.09 5.34 11.90
CA LEU A 38 4.29 5.26 13.11
C LEU A 38 4.39 3.87 13.73
N ASN A 39 4.86 3.82 14.96
CA ASN A 39 4.83 2.62 15.77
C ASN A 39 3.45 2.41 16.42
N PRO A 40 3.13 1.19 16.89
CA PRO A 40 1.84 0.89 17.51
C PRO A 40 1.41 1.86 18.63
N TRP A 41 2.33 2.33 19.47
CA TRP A 41 2.01 3.27 20.56
C TRP A 41 1.75 4.70 20.08
N GLN A 42 2.15 5.05 18.86
CA GLN A 42 1.88 6.35 18.24
C GLN A 42 0.54 6.36 17.50
N LEU A 43 -0.13 5.21 17.39
CA LEU A 43 -1.36 5.08 16.60
C LEU A 43 -2.49 5.98 17.12
N THR A 44 -2.82 5.89 18.40
CA THR A 44 -3.99 6.57 18.98
C THR A 44 -4.05 8.06 18.68
N PRO A 45 -3.00 8.87 18.91
CA PRO A 45 -3.05 10.29 18.58
C PRO A 45 -3.13 10.56 17.07
N MET A 46 -2.68 9.63 16.23
CA MET A 46 -2.66 9.78 14.78
C MET A 46 -4.00 9.45 14.11
N LEU A 47 -4.90 8.74 14.79
CA LEU A 47 -6.22 8.36 14.26
C LEU A 47 -7.04 9.58 13.80
N ASP A 48 -7.00 10.66 14.57
CA ASP A 48 -7.77 11.89 14.32
C ASP A 48 -6.88 13.10 13.98
N PHE A 49 -5.58 12.88 13.78
CA PHE A 49 -4.64 13.94 13.43
C PHE A 49 -5.01 14.58 12.08
N PRO A 50 -4.87 15.90 11.89
CA PRO A 50 -5.22 16.57 10.64
C PRO A 50 -4.56 15.94 9.40
N LEU A 51 -5.30 15.87 8.29
CA LEU A 51 -4.84 15.26 7.05
C LEU A 51 -4.39 16.32 6.07
N LYS A 52 -3.24 16.13 5.43
CA LYS A 52 -2.74 17.00 4.35
C LYS A 52 -3.48 16.74 3.04
N ASN A 53 -3.86 15.48 2.80
CA ASN A 53 -4.53 15.02 1.58
C ASN A 53 -5.70 14.08 1.92
N LYS A 54 -6.67 13.97 1.01
CA LYS A 54 -7.83 13.05 1.06
C LYS A 54 -7.68 11.86 0.10
N GLN A 55 -6.56 11.75 -0.58
CA GLN A 55 -6.19 10.62 -1.40
C GLN A 55 -4.81 10.12 -1.00
N ALA A 56 -4.59 8.80 -1.06
CA ALA A 56 -3.27 8.22 -0.89
C ALA A 56 -3.09 6.99 -1.77
N VAL A 57 -1.88 6.84 -2.31
CA VAL A 57 -1.50 5.66 -3.09
C VAL A 57 -0.74 4.69 -2.19
N VAL A 58 -1.27 3.48 -2.06
CA VAL A 58 -0.63 2.39 -1.32
C VAL A 58 0.34 1.66 -2.25
N ILE A 59 1.60 1.61 -1.86
CA ILE A 59 2.70 1.01 -2.59
C ILE A 59 3.17 -0.24 -1.85
N GLU A 60 3.22 -1.38 -2.54
CA GLU A 60 3.71 -2.63 -1.97
C GLU A 60 5.24 -2.63 -1.80
N ASN A 61 5.96 -2.22 -2.84
CA ASN A 61 7.41 -2.32 -2.92
C ASN A 61 8.17 -1.12 -2.29
N ASN A 62 9.13 -1.41 -1.42
CA ASN A 62 9.94 -0.40 -0.70
C ASN A 62 10.77 0.48 -1.62
N GLY A 63 11.39 -0.12 -2.65
CA GLY A 63 12.21 0.61 -3.62
C GLY A 63 11.38 1.56 -4.46
N VAL A 64 10.19 1.10 -4.89
CA VAL A 64 9.22 1.95 -5.60
C VAL A 64 8.74 3.10 -4.73
N PHE A 65 8.38 2.83 -3.48
CA PHE A 65 7.97 3.89 -2.54
C PHE A 65 9.07 4.93 -2.33
N ALA A 66 10.31 4.48 -2.09
CA ALA A 66 11.45 5.37 -1.87
C ALA A 66 11.75 6.24 -3.10
N LEU A 67 11.71 5.65 -4.29
CA LEU A 67 11.93 6.36 -5.55
C LEU A 67 10.81 7.39 -5.81
N LEU A 68 9.54 6.98 -5.68
CA LEU A 68 8.40 7.89 -5.84
C LEU A 68 8.47 9.07 -4.85
N HIS A 69 8.81 8.81 -3.59
CA HIS A 69 8.95 9.87 -2.58
C HIS A 69 10.13 10.81 -2.88
N GLN A 70 11.24 10.27 -3.41
CA GLN A 70 12.39 11.08 -3.80
C GLN A 70 12.07 12.00 -4.99
N GLU A 71 11.38 11.48 -6.01
CA GLU A 71 11.04 12.22 -7.23
C GLU A 71 9.83 13.14 -7.03
N HIS A 72 8.90 12.76 -6.15
CA HIS A 72 7.66 13.46 -5.87
C HIS A 72 7.44 13.60 -4.36
N PRO A 73 8.19 14.50 -3.70
CA PRO A 73 8.24 14.61 -2.24
C PRO A 73 6.94 15.10 -1.59
N ASP A 74 5.95 15.53 -2.38
CA ASP A 74 4.64 15.98 -1.90
C ASP A 74 3.51 14.95 -2.09
N TRP A 75 3.76 13.84 -2.79
CA TRP A 75 2.72 12.85 -3.04
C TRP A 75 2.31 12.11 -1.76
N PRO A 76 0.99 11.89 -1.55
CA PRO A 76 0.49 11.11 -0.43
C PRO A 76 0.67 9.62 -0.73
N LEU A 77 1.72 9.04 -0.16
CA LEU A 77 2.11 7.64 -0.36
C LEU A 77 2.00 6.88 0.95
N ILE A 78 1.57 5.62 0.89
CA ILE A 78 1.58 4.69 2.03
C ILE A 78 2.35 3.45 1.64
N LEU A 79 3.27 3.02 2.48
CA LEU A 79 4.03 1.81 2.25
C LEU A 79 3.36 0.61 2.94
N GLN A 80 3.10 -0.46 2.19
CA GLN A 80 2.58 -1.72 2.74
C GLN A 80 3.72 -2.66 3.19
N SER A 81 4.83 -2.76 2.46
CA SER A 81 6.09 -3.47 2.82
C SER A 81 5.91 -4.80 3.56
N GLY A 82 4.94 -5.64 3.19
CA GLY A 82 4.78 -6.95 3.83
C GLY A 82 4.51 -6.88 5.34
N ASN A 83 3.93 -5.77 5.83
CA ASN A 83 3.46 -5.65 7.22
C ASN A 83 2.26 -6.57 7.55
N ASP A 84 1.90 -7.42 6.59
CA ASP A 84 0.83 -8.41 6.58
C ASP A 84 -0.53 -7.87 7.05
N PHE A 85 -0.75 -6.57 6.85
CA PHE A 85 -1.91 -5.85 7.38
C PHE A 85 -2.11 -6.10 8.88
N ASN A 86 -1.05 -5.87 9.65
CA ASN A 86 -1.14 -5.89 11.11
C ASN A 86 -2.23 -4.93 11.64
N ASP A 87 -2.62 -5.13 12.90
CA ASP A 87 -3.71 -4.37 13.54
C ASP A 87 -3.50 -2.85 13.51
N VAL A 88 -2.26 -2.38 13.58
CA VAL A 88 -1.95 -0.93 13.54
C VAL A 88 -2.28 -0.37 12.17
N TYR A 89 -1.81 -1.05 11.12
CA TYR A 89 -2.07 -0.68 9.74
C TYR A 89 -3.57 -0.68 9.46
N VAL A 90 -4.27 -1.78 9.80
CA VAL A 90 -5.72 -1.94 9.55
C VAL A 90 -6.53 -0.85 10.25
N ARG A 91 -6.28 -0.61 11.53
CA ARG A 91 -7.00 0.42 12.29
C ARG A 91 -6.80 1.81 11.70
N LEU A 92 -5.58 2.12 11.25
CA LEU A 92 -5.27 3.43 10.69
C LEU A 92 -5.92 3.63 9.32
N ILE A 93 -5.78 2.67 8.39
CA ILE A 93 -6.39 2.79 7.05
C ILE A 93 -7.93 2.88 7.13
N GLN A 94 -8.55 2.11 8.02
CA GLN A 94 -10.00 2.16 8.20
C GLN A 94 -10.44 3.49 8.81
N ARG A 95 -9.69 4.01 9.79
CA ARG A 95 -10.02 5.30 10.39
C ARG A 95 -9.83 6.45 9.41
N LEU A 96 -8.76 6.43 8.63
CA LEU A 96 -8.52 7.42 7.59
C LEU A 96 -9.61 7.37 6.52
N GLU A 97 -10.04 6.17 6.10
CA GLU A 97 -11.19 5.98 5.21
C GLU A 97 -12.47 6.58 5.79
N GLU A 98 -12.77 6.31 7.06
CA GLU A 98 -13.92 6.91 7.76
C GLU A 98 -13.89 8.43 7.75
N ARG A 99 -12.71 9.03 7.64
CA ARG A 99 -12.48 10.48 7.55
C ARG A 99 -12.47 10.99 6.10
N GLY A 100 -12.78 10.14 5.13
CA GLY A 100 -12.89 10.48 3.71
C GLY A 100 -11.61 10.26 2.89
N MET A 101 -10.59 9.60 3.43
CA MET A 101 -9.42 9.20 2.65
C MET A 101 -9.81 8.15 1.61
N ARG A 102 -9.45 8.38 0.35
CA ARG A 102 -9.59 7.42 -0.74
C ARG A 102 -8.24 6.76 -1.04
N TYR A 103 -8.29 5.50 -1.46
CA TYR A 103 -7.08 4.72 -1.73
C TYR A 103 -7.06 4.17 -3.15
N ALA A 104 -5.87 4.18 -3.74
CA ALA A 104 -5.50 3.32 -4.85
C ALA A 104 -4.32 2.44 -4.43
N TYR A 105 -4.23 1.20 -4.93
CA TYR A 105 -3.17 0.26 -4.56
C TYR A 105 -2.34 -0.11 -5.79
N LEU A 106 -1.03 -0.15 -5.62
CA LEU A 106 -0.06 -0.59 -6.64
C LEU A 106 0.91 -1.61 -6.05
N GLY A 107 0.99 -2.76 -6.72
CA GLY A 107 1.95 -3.82 -6.45
C GLY A 107 2.40 -4.49 -7.74
N ASP A 108 3.06 -5.64 -7.60
CA ASP A 108 3.42 -6.46 -8.74
C ASP A 108 2.19 -7.03 -9.44
N ILE A 109 2.27 -7.18 -10.77
CA ILE A 109 1.25 -7.89 -11.55
C ILE A 109 1.62 -9.36 -11.57
N ASP A 110 1.36 -9.98 -10.43
CA ASP A 110 1.46 -11.41 -10.23
C ASP A 110 0.35 -11.90 -9.28
N SER A 111 0.31 -13.19 -9.00
CA SER A 111 -0.76 -13.75 -8.17
C SER A 111 -0.69 -13.26 -6.72
N ALA A 112 0.51 -13.01 -6.19
CA ALA A 112 0.72 -12.58 -4.82
C ALA A 112 0.32 -11.10 -4.63
N GLY A 113 0.77 -10.23 -5.53
CA GLY A 113 0.43 -8.80 -5.54
C GLY A 113 -1.07 -8.57 -5.75
N ILE A 114 -1.71 -9.29 -6.68
CA ILE A 114 -3.17 -9.21 -6.88
C ILE A 114 -3.93 -9.67 -5.63
N ARG A 115 -3.49 -10.74 -4.97
CA ARG A 115 -4.10 -11.18 -3.70
C ARG A 115 -3.88 -10.14 -2.59
N MET A 116 -2.75 -9.45 -2.58
CA MET A 116 -2.48 -8.40 -1.60
C MET A 116 -3.38 -7.19 -1.81
N ALA A 117 -3.59 -6.78 -3.06
CA ALA A 117 -4.54 -5.73 -3.43
C ALA A 117 -5.99 -6.10 -3.08
N ASP A 118 -6.42 -7.34 -3.37
CA ASP A 118 -7.74 -7.84 -2.98
C ASP A 118 -7.92 -7.86 -1.46
N ARG A 119 -6.90 -8.31 -0.72
CA ARG A 119 -6.91 -8.28 0.74
C ARG A 119 -7.00 -6.85 1.26
N PHE A 120 -6.21 -5.92 0.71
CA PHE A 120 -6.31 -4.50 1.07
C PHE A 120 -7.72 -3.97 0.86
N ALA A 121 -8.32 -4.20 -0.31
CA ALA A 121 -9.68 -3.78 -0.60
C ALA A 121 -10.70 -4.36 0.39
N SER A 122 -10.56 -5.64 0.78
CA SER A 122 -11.46 -6.27 1.76
C SER A 122 -11.36 -5.69 3.19
N LEU A 123 -10.27 -4.98 3.51
CA LEU A 123 -10.12 -4.31 4.80
C LEU A 123 -10.87 -2.98 4.84
N LEU A 124 -11.15 -2.41 3.68
CA LEU A 124 -11.85 -1.15 3.51
C LEU A 124 -13.36 -1.39 3.61
N LYS A 125 -14.07 -0.44 4.23
CA LYS A 125 -15.51 -0.53 4.46
C LYS A 125 -16.32 0.32 3.47
N GLN A 126 -15.70 1.34 2.89
CA GLN A 126 -16.41 2.34 2.07
C GLN A 126 -15.87 2.42 0.64
N THR A 127 -14.58 2.20 0.45
CA THR A 127 -13.87 2.26 -0.82
C THR A 127 -14.13 0.96 -1.58
N PRO A 128 -14.77 1.01 -2.76
CA PRO A 128 -14.99 -0.19 -3.55
C PRO A 128 -13.67 -0.70 -4.13
N ALA A 129 -13.58 -2.01 -4.37
CA ALA A 129 -12.38 -2.64 -4.92
C ALA A 129 -11.96 -2.02 -6.27
N GLU A 130 -12.92 -1.55 -7.08
CA GLU A 130 -12.66 -0.85 -8.35
C GLU A 130 -11.93 0.47 -8.14
N ALA A 131 -12.21 1.19 -7.05
CA ALA A 131 -11.48 2.41 -6.71
C ALA A 131 -10.05 2.10 -6.24
N VAL A 132 -9.88 1.00 -5.48
CA VAL A 132 -8.55 0.49 -5.12
C VAL A 132 -7.73 0.15 -6.37
N ALA A 133 -8.36 -0.45 -7.38
CA ALA A 133 -7.74 -0.79 -8.66
C ALA A 133 -7.68 0.37 -9.68
N ALA A 134 -8.00 1.61 -9.30
CA ALA A 134 -8.17 2.71 -10.26
C ALA A 134 -6.92 3.01 -11.11
N LEU A 135 -5.72 2.76 -10.56
CA LEU A 135 -4.44 3.00 -11.24
C LEU A 135 -3.94 1.81 -12.07
N GLN A 136 -4.48 0.62 -11.83
CA GLN A 136 -4.18 -0.64 -12.51
C GLN A 136 -5.50 -1.37 -12.77
N THR A 137 -6.11 -1.14 -13.93
CA THR A 137 -7.38 -1.81 -14.25
C THR A 137 -7.12 -3.21 -14.84
N PRO A 138 -8.11 -4.11 -14.85
CA PRO A 138 -7.97 -5.41 -15.51
C PRO A 138 -7.62 -5.32 -17.00
N ARG A 139 -8.02 -4.22 -17.66
CA ARG A 139 -7.66 -3.97 -19.07
C ARG A 139 -6.16 -3.71 -19.20
N ASP A 140 -5.61 -2.90 -18.29
CA ASP A 140 -4.20 -2.55 -18.28
C ASP A 140 -3.34 -3.78 -17.96
N VAL A 141 -3.74 -4.56 -16.95
CA VAL A 141 -3.08 -5.81 -16.58
C VAL A 141 -2.93 -6.73 -17.80
N ARG A 142 -4.00 -6.94 -18.58
CA ARG A 142 -3.90 -7.76 -19.80
C ARG A 142 -2.92 -7.20 -20.82
N LEU A 143 -2.94 -5.89 -21.05
CA LEU A 143 -2.05 -5.24 -22.00
C LEU A 143 -0.58 -5.39 -21.57
N TRP A 144 -0.27 -5.07 -20.32
CA TRP A 144 1.09 -5.13 -19.80
C TRP A 144 1.61 -6.56 -19.67
N LEU A 145 0.76 -7.54 -19.38
CA LEU A 145 1.13 -8.96 -19.44
C LEU A 145 1.51 -9.40 -20.85
N ALA A 146 0.79 -8.91 -21.87
CA ALA A 146 1.11 -9.21 -23.26
C ALA A 146 2.45 -8.60 -23.68
N GLU A 147 2.66 -7.31 -23.37
CA GLU A 147 3.78 -6.50 -23.86
C GLU A 147 5.06 -6.65 -23.03
N LEU A 148 4.95 -6.66 -21.70
CA LEU A 148 6.08 -6.57 -20.75
C LEU A 148 6.28 -7.85 -19.93
N GLY A 149 5.33 -8.78 -20.00
CA GLY A 149 5.26 -9.93 -19.11
C GLY A 149 6.35 -10.97 -19.32
N LYS A 150 6.92 -11.45 -18.21
CA LYS A 150 7.90 -12.54 -18.15
C LYS A 150 7.23 -13.82 -17.65
N ARG A 151 7.62 -14.99 -18.18
CA ARG A 151 7.04 -16.27 -17.75
C ARG A 151 7.60 -16.71 -16.40
N ASN A 152 6.73 -17.11 -15.47
CA ASN A 152 7.13 -17.77 -14.23
C ASN A 152 5.91 -18.47 -13.61
N SER A 153 5.90 -19.80 -13.61
CA SER A 153 4.76 -20.60 -13.13
C SER A 153 4.44 -20.42 -11.65
N ALA A 154 5.45 -20.14 -10.81
CA ALA A 154 5.24 -19.94 -9.37
C ALA A 154 4.52 -18.62 -9.09
N ARG A 155 4.89 -17.56 -9.81
CA ARG A 155 4.28 -16.22 -9.67
C ARG A 155 2.90 -16.12 -10.31
N THR A 156 2.57 -17.02 -11.22
CA THR A 156 1.33 -16.97 -12.01
C THR A 156 0.35 -18.09 -11.65
N ARG A 157 0.54 -18.74 -10.50
CA ARG A 157 -0.38 -19.75 -9.98
C ARG A 157 -1.61 -19.07 -9.40
N ALA A 158 -2.80 -19.52 -9.79
CA ALA A 158 -4.06 -19.01 -9.26
C ALA A 158 -4.08 -19.04 -7.72
N LEU A 159 -4.36 -17.88 -7.12
CA LEU A 159 -4.66 -17.73 -5.70
C LEU A 159 -6.10 -17.28 -5.53
N GLN A 160 -6.65 -17.54 -4.34
CA GLN A 160 -8.00 -17.12 -4.02
C GLN A 160 -8.07 -15.59 -3.87
N VAL A 161 -9.00 -14.99 -4.61
CA VAL A 161 -9.37 -13.57 -4.54
C VAL A 161 -10.89 -13.45 -4.63
N THR A 162 -11.45 -12.44 -3.97
CA THR A 162 -12.88 -12.31 -3.72
C THR A 162 -13.53 -11.26 -4.61
N SER A 163 -12.87 -10.12 -4.82
CA SER A 163 -13.44 -9.01 -5.58
C SER A 163 -13.44 -9.31 -7.09
N PRO A 164 -14.52 -9.01 -7.84
CA PRO A 164 -14.60 -9.28 -9.28
C PRO A 164 -13.47 -8.65 -10.09
N VAL A 165 -13.05 -7.42 -9.73
CA VAL A 165 -11.94 -6.72 -10.41
C VAL A 165 -10.63 -7.51 -10.29
N PHE A 166 -10.26 -7.96 -9.09
CA PHE A 166 -9.05 -8.73 -8.86
C PHE A 166 -9.15 -10.19 -9.33
N GLN A 167 -10.35 -10.77 -9.38
CA GLN A 167 -10.58 -12.04 -10.07
C GLN A 167 -10.24 -11.94 -11.56
N ALA A 168 -10.64 -10.85 -12.22
CA ALA A 168 -10.31 -10.63 -13.63
C ALA A 168 -8.80 -10.47 -13.86
N GLU A 169 -8.10 -9.80 -12.95
CA GLU A 169 -6.63 -9.71 -12.97
C GLU A 169 -5.96 -11.06 -12.75
N MET A 170 -6.42 -11.83 -11.74
CA MET A 170 -5.91 -13.17 -11.43
C MET A 170 -6.09 -14.13 -12.61
N VAL A 171 -7.25 -14.10 -13.26
CA VAL A 171 -7.51 -14.87 -14.50
C VAL A 171 -6.53 -14.44 -15.60
N SER A 172 -6.25 -13.15 -15.72
CA SER A 172 -5.31 -12.65 -16.73
C SER A 172 -3.88 -13.16 -16.48
N VAL A 173 -3.37 -13.02 -15.26
CA VAL A 173 -2.03 -13.51 -14.89
C VAL A 173 -1.90 -15.02 -15.11
N THR A 174 -2.91 -15.79 -14.70
CA THR A 174 -2.90 -17.25 -14.81
C THR A 174 -3.00 -17.74 -16.25
N MET A 175 -3.87 -17.12 -17.07
CA MET A 175 -4.06 -17.46 -18.49
C MET A 175 -2.83 -17.13 -19.33
N PHE A 176 -2.20 -15.97 -19.09
CA PHE A 176 -0.98 -15.61 -19.82
C PHE A 176 0.24 -16.40 -19.34
N GLY A 177 0.23 -16.89 -18.09
CA GLY A 177 1.39 -17.52 -17.46
C GLY A 177 2.58 -16.56 -17.38
N LYS A 178 2.30 -15.26 -17.29
CA LYS A 178 3.28 -14.17 -17.21
C LYS A 178 3.01 -13.27 -16.01
N PHE A 179 4.05 -12.57 -15.57
CA PHE A 179 3.97 -11.54 -14.53
C PHE A 179 4.75 -10.28 -14.97
N VAL A 180 4.49 -9.15 -14.31
CA VAL A 180 5.23 -7.88 -14.49
C VAL A 180 5.61 -7.34 -13.11
N GLU A 181 6.89 -7.03 -12.90
CA GLU A 181 7.35 -6.35 -11.67
C GLU A 181 6.83 -4.91 -11.64
N GLN A 182 6.55 -4.40 -10.44
CA GLN A 182 6.10 -3.02 -10.23
C GLN A 182 7.08 -2.00 -10.81
N GLU A 183 8.40 -2.24 -10.69
CA GLU A 183 9.46 -1.36 -11.22
C GLU A 183 9.38 -1.17 -12.74
N GLN A 184 8.91 -2.19 -13.48
CA GLN A 184 8.79 -2.12 -14.94
C GLN A 184 7.71 -1.11 -15.38
N LEU A 185 6.77 -0.79 -14.49
CA LEU A 185 5.62 0.06 -14.77
C LEU A 185 5.79 1.48 -14.21
N MET A 186 6.94 1.80 -13.61
CA MET A 186 7.20 3.09 -12.98
C MET A 186 6.89 4.32 -13.85
N PRO A 187 7.31 4.39 -15.13
CA PRO A 187 6.96 5.55 -15.97
C PRO A 187 5.45 5.70 -16.15
N ILE A 188 4.72 4.59 -16.24
CA ILE A 188 3.26 4.57 -16.42
C ILE A 188 2.56 4.94 -15.12
N TYR A 189 2.98 4.36 -14.00
CA TYR A 189 2.40 4.64 -12.69
C TYR A 189 2.63 6.09 -12.26
N THR A 190 3.80 6.65 -12.52
CA THR A 190 4.09 8.05 -12.20
C THR A 190 3.07 8.98 -12.87
N GLN A 191 2.82 8.81 -14.17
CA GLN A 191 1.81 9.61 -14.87
C GLN A 191 0.40 9.39 -14.29
N ARG A 192 0.00 8.13 -14.06
CA ARG A 192 -1.34 7.82 -13.56
C ARG A 192 -1.58 8.32 -12.15
N ILE A 193 -0.59 8.22 -11.27
CA ILE A 193 -0.65 8.76 -9.90
C ILE A 193 -0.85 10.28 -9.99
N ALA A 194 -0.04 10.98 -10.79
CA ALA A 194 -0.17 12.42 -10.97
C ALA A 194 -1.58 12.84 -11.43
N ASP A 195 -2.16 12.10 -12.37
CA ASP A 195 -3.50 12.40 -12.88
C ASP A 195 -4.62 12.02 -11.90
N TRP A 196 -4.45 10.95 -11.13
CA TRP A 196 -5.42 10.53 -10.11
C TRP A 196 -5.44 11.46 -8.90
N LEU A 197 -4.28 11.99 -8.48
CA LEU A 197 -4.16 12.96 -7.40
C LEU A 197 -4.74 14.34 -7.78
N LYS A 198 -4.81 14.67 -9.07
CA LYS A 198 -5.48 15.91 -9.55
C LYS A 198 -7.00 15.83 -9.53
N GLN A 199 -7.58 14.65 -9.33
CA GLN A 199 -9.05 14.47 -9.19
C GLN A 199 -9.54 14.81 -7.77
N GLU A 200 -8.69 15.48 -6.99
CA GLU A 200 -8.99 16.01 -5.67
C GLU A 200 -9.66 17.39 -5.83
N ASP A 201 -10.94 17.37 -6.20
CA ASP A 201 -11.86 18.53 -6.13
C ASP A 201 -12.98 18.23 -5.12
#